data_AF-A0A0G4I4D0-F1
#
_entry.id   AF-A0A0G4I4D0-F1
#
_cell.length_a   1.000
_cell.length_b   1.000
_cell.length_c   1.000
_cell.angle_alpha   90.00
_cell.angle_beta   90.00
_cell.angle_gamma   90.00
#
_symmetry.space_group_name_H-M   'P 1'
#
loop_
_entity.id
_entity.type
_entity.pdbx_description
1 polymer ?
#
loop_
_entity_poly.entity_id
_entity_poly.type
_entity_poly.pdbx_seq_one_letter_code
_entity_poly.pdbx_strand_id
1 'polypeptide(L)'
;MEAAYGAPREPGGKPPLAQGRWEREWRRAQHLHPSGQYAFPKRGTGRRLVRLTQSLIAGIRSGDNLSEALLLMLDLTLRRDPRIKKAKKVRETIESRLDLWEQGEKGRETLLQEATKISRRAHSSSRRGESESRSKREELEKAAGLPEIRKF
;
A
#
# COMPACT_ATOMS: atom_id res chain seq x y z
N MET A 1 10.92 -24.45 -8.11
CA MET A 1 11.13 -23.09 -8.67
C MET A 1 11.06 -22.08 -7.52
N GLU A 2 12.11 -21.95 -6.71
CA GLU A 2 12.01 -21.26 -5.40
C GLU A 2 13.04 -20.14 -5.17
N ALA A 3 13.86 -19.77 -6.16
CA ALA A 3 15.02 -18.88 -5.96
C ALA A 3 15.03 -17.64 -6.87
N ALA A 4 13.90 -16.95 -7.02
CA ALA A 4 13.82 -15.76 -7.88
C ALA A 4 13.73 -14.42 -7.14
N TYR A 5 13.37 -14.41 -5.86
CA TYR A 5 13.18 -13.17 -5.09
C TYR A 5 14.12 -13.12 -3.89
N GLY A 6 15.00 -12.11 -3.84
CA GLY A 6 15.83 -11.80 -2.67
C GLY A 6 17.15 -12.57 -2.51
N ALA A 7 17.55 -13.40 -3.48
CA ALA A 7 18.86 -14.08 -3.44
C ALA A 7 20.00 -13.09 -3.77
N PRO A 8 21.11 -13.08 -3.01
CA PRO A 8 22.31 -12.35 -3.38
C PRO A 8 22.78 -12.76 -4.77
N ARG A 9 23.20 -11.79 -5.60
CA ARG A 9 23.72 -12.06 -6.94
C ARG A 9 24.98 -12.92 -6.95
N GLU A 10 25.70 -13.00 -5.83
CA GLU A 10 26.90 -13.80 -5.70
C GLU A 10 26.71 -14.99 -4.75
N PRO A 11 27.12 -16.20 -5.14
CA PRO A 11 27.11 -17.36 -4.26
C PRO A 11 28.15 -17.14 -3.14
N GLY A 12 27.67 -16.89 -1.92
CA GLY A 12 28.52 -16.62 -0.74
C GLY A 12 28.42 -15.21 -0.17
N GLY A 13 27.70 -14.30 -0.84
CA GLY A 13 27.36 -13.00 -0.25
C GLY A 13 26.49 -13.20 0.99
N LYS A 14 26.86 -12.60 2.13
CA LYS A 14 26.00 -12.58 3.32
C LYS A 14 24.61 -12.12 2.88
N PRO A 15 23.53 -12.86 3.19
CA PRO A 15 22.18 -12.35 2.96
C PRO A 15 22.11 -10.97 3.62
N PRO A 16 21.54 -9.94 2.96
CA PRO A 16 21.46 -8.62 3.54
C PRO A 16 20.89 -8.76 4.96
N LEU A 17 21.60 -8.27 5.98
CA LEU A 17 21.27 -8.38 7.41
C LEU A 17 19.85 -7.88 7.78
N ALA A 18 19.11 -7.37 6.81
CA ALA A 18 17.76 -6.84 6.90
C ALA A 18 16.66 -7.76 6.32
N GLN A 19 16.98 -8.97 5.81
CA GLN A 19 15.98 -9.89 5.21
C GLN A 19 14.75 -10.07 6.11
N GLY A 20 14.93 -10.49 7.37
CA GLY A 20 13.78 -10.72 8.27
C GLY A 20 13.02 -9.47 8.73
N ARG A 21 13.60 -8.26 8.61
CA ARG A 21 12.94 -7.01 9.02
C ARG A 21 12.08 -6.44 7.90
N TRP A 22 12.65 -6.29 6.70
CA TRP A 22 11.90 -5.85 5.53
C TRP A 22 10.81 -6.83 5.15
N GLU A 23 11.07 -8.13 5.28
CA GLU A 23 10.08 -9.16 5.04
C GLU A 23 8.88 -9.02 5.98
N ARG A 24 9.09 -8.66 7.25
CA ARG A 24 8.01 -8.43 8.21
C ARG A 24 7.16 -7.21 7.84
N GLU A 25 7.81 -6.10 7.51
CA GLU A 25 7.12 -4.87 7.07
C GLU A 25 6.34 -5.11 5.78
N TRP A 26 6.95 -5.78 4.81
CA TRP A 26 6.35 -6.17 3.54
C TRP A 26 5.15 -7.10 3.73
N ARG A 27 5.30 -8.18 4.50
CA ARG A 27 4.19 -9.08 4.83
C ARG A 27 3.06 -8.31 5.49
N ARG A 28 3.32 -7.38 6.42
CA ARG A 28 2.27 -6.53 7.01
C ARG A 28 1.55 -5.69 5.95
N ALA A 29 2.30 -5.09 5.01
CA ALA A 29 1.72 -4.28 3.94
C ALA A 29 0.89 -5.10 2.94
N GLN A 30 1.30 -6.33 2.62
CA GLN A 30 0.57 -7.23 1.71
C GLN A 30 -0.83 -7.59 2.22
N HIS A 31 -1.02 -7.69 3.54
CA HIS A 31 -2.32 -8.01 4.14
C HIS A 31 -3.25 -6.79 4.26
N LEU A 32 -2.83 -5.62 3.78
CA LEU A 32 -3.66 -4.42 3.83
C LEU A 32 -4.69 -4.44 2.71
N HIS A 33 -5.95 -4.18 3.04
CA HIS A 33 -7.02 -4.01 2.07
C HIS A 33 -6.63 -2.95 1.03
N PRO A 34 -6.87 -3.21 -0.26
CA PRO A 34 -6.58 -2.23 -1.31
C PRO A 34 -7.44 -0.98 -1.08
N SER A 35 -6.80 0.17 -0.91
CA SER A 35 -7.48 1.47 -0.84
C SER A 35 -7.23 2.33 -2.08
N GLY A 36 -6.48 1.80 -3.06
CA GLY A 36 -5.96 2.50 -4.21
C GLY A 36 -4.75 3.39 -3.86
N GLN A 37 -4.18 4.01 -4.89
CA GLN A 37 -3.10 4.99 -4.74
C GLN A 37 -3.54 6.36 -5.25
N TYR A 38 -2.97 7.42 -4.70
CA TYR A 38 -3.07 8.74 -5.29
C TYR A 38 -2.31 8.78 -6.62
N ALA A 39 -2.73 9.68 -7.50
CA ALA A 39 -1.92 10.01 -8.66
C ALA A 39 -0.57 10.57 -8.23
N PHE A 40 0.45 10.34 -9.07
CA PHE A 40 1.79 10.85 -8.81
C PHE A 40 1.77 12.37 -8.61
N PRO A 41 2.43 12.88 -7.55
CA PRO A 41 2.46 14.29 -7.28
C PRO A 41 3.26 15.02 -8.37
N LYS A 42 2.87 16.26 -8.69
CA LYS A 42 3.56 17.10 -9.68
C LYS A 42 4.54 18.06 -8.98
N ARG A 43 5.40 18.73 -9.77
CA ARG A 43 6.32 19.78 -9.31
C ARG A 43 7.34 19.28 -8.27
N GLY A 44 7.64 20.09 -7.25
CA GLY A 44 8.70 19.81 -6.26
C GLY A 44 8.52 18.48 -5.54
N THR A 45 7.31 18.18 -5.10
CA THR A 45 6.96 16.90 -4.45
C THR A 45 7.19 15.71 -5.39
N GLY A 46 6.80 15.84 -6.66
CA GLY A 46 7.08 14.83 -7.69
C GLY A 46 8.57 14.60 -7.92
N ARG A 47 9.35 15.68 -8.04
CA ARG A 47 10.81 15.57 -8.18
C ARG A 47 11.44 14.89 -6.96
N ARG A 48 10.96 15.18 -5.75
CA ARG A 48 11.44 14.53 -4.52
C ARG A 48 11.15 13.04 -4.52
N LEU A 49 9.92 12.64 -4.84
CA LEU A 49 9.54 11.23 -4.97
C LEU A 49 10.43 10.49 -5.98
N VAL A 50 10.67 11.10 -7.15
CA VAL A 50 11.55 10.53 -8.18
C VAL A 50 12.98 10.36 -7.66
N ARG A 51 13.53 11.36 -6.96
CA ARG A 51 14.88 11.27 -6.36
C ARG A 51 14.98 10.13 -5.34
N LEU A 52 14.00 9.99 -4.46
CA LEU A 52 13.97 8.88 -3.49
C LEU A 52 13.88 7.52 -4.18
N THR A 53 13.06 7.43 -5.22
CA THR A 53 12.95 6.22 -6.06
C THR A 53 14.29 5.88 -6.70
N GLN A 54 14.98 6.87 -7.29
CA GLN A 54 16.31 6.70 -7.88
C GLN A 54 17.35 6.23 -6.87
N SER A 55 17.37 6.83 -5.67
CA SER A 55 18.27 6.41 -4.59
C SER A 55 18.01 4.97 -4.15
N LEU A 56 16.75 4.56 -4.04
CA LEU A 56 16.40 3.17 -3.72
C LEU A 56 16.84 2.21 -4.83
N ILE A 57 16.61 2.55 -6.10
CA ILE A 57 17.05 1.73 -7.24
C ILE A 57 18.58 1.61 -7.28
N ALA A 58 19.31 2.70 -7.02
CA ALA A 58 20.76 2.67 -6.92
C ALA A 58 21.22 1.73 -5.79
N GLY A 59 20.59 1.82 -4.61
CA GLY A 59 20.86 0.91 -3.49
C GLY A 59 20.48 -0.55 -3.76
N ILE A 60 19.44 -0.80 -4.57
CA ILE A 60 19.09 -2.16 -5.00
C ILE A 60 20.17 -2.71 -5.93
N ARG A 61 20.69 -1.86 -6.84
CA ARG A 61 21.76 -2.25 -7.76
C ARG A 61 23.07 -2.56 -7.04
N SER A 62 23.40 -1.83 -5.98
CA SER A 62 24.58 -2.07 -5.14
C SER A 62 24.41 -3.19 -4.12
N GLY A 63 23.18 -3.66 -3.88
CA GLY A 63 22.89 -4.71 -2.90
C GLY A 63 22.63 -4.19 -1.48
N ASP A 64 22.61 -2.87 -1.28
CA ASP A 64 22.33 -2.23 0.01
C ASP A 64 20.84 -2.26 0.38
N ASN A 65 19.97 -2.29 -0.64
CA ASN A 65 18.52 -2.31 -0.47
C ASN A 65 17.89 -3.52 -1.18
N LEU A 66 16.79 -4.01 -0.59
CA LEU A 66 15.94 -5.02 -1.21
C LEU A 66 14.96 -4.37 -2.18
N SER A 67 14.53 -5.10 -3.20
CA SER A 67 13.51 -4.66 -4.16
C SER A 67 12.19 -4.24 -3.51
N GLU A 68 11.84 -4.90 -2.42
CA GLU A 68 10.63 -4.72 -1.62
C GLU A 68 10.59 -3.33 -0.97
N ALA A 69 11.75 -2.74 -0.68
CA ALA A 69 11.82 -1.39 -0.12
C ALA A 69 11.24 -0.35 -1.09
N LEU A 70 11.42 -0.55 -2.40
CA LEU A 70 10.84 0.31 -3.43
C LEU A 70 9.32 0.18 -3.47
N LEU A 71 8.81 -1.05 -3.43
CA LEU A 71 7.38 -1.33 -3.45
C LEU A 71 6.68 -0.77 -2.21
N LEU A 72 7.29 -0.92 -1.03
CA LEU A 72 6.80 -0.34 0.23
C LEU A 72 6.82 1.18 0.19
N MET A 73 7.88 1.81 -0.31
CA MET A 73 7.97 3.26 -0.39
C MET A 73 6.80 3.81 -1.21
N LEU A 74 6.57 3.25 -2.40
CA LEU A 74 5.49 3.69 -3.27
C LEU A 74 4.12 3.42 -2.66
N ASP A 75 3.89 2.22 -2.12
CA ASP A 75 2.62 1.87 -1.50
C ASP A 75 2.32 2.80 -0.31
N LEU A 76 3.21 2.91 0.67
CA LEU A 76 2.95 3.65 1.89
C LEU A 76 2.83 5.16 1.65
N THR A 77 3.66 5.75 0.79
CA THR A 77 3.63 7.20 0.55
C THR A 77 2.43 7.61 -0.30
N LEU A 78 2.05 6.80 -1.30
CA LEU A 78 0.96 7.11 -2.23
C LEU A 78 -0.39 6.50 -1.84
N ARG A 79 -0.48 5.67 -0.79
CA ARG A 79 -1.73 5.01 -0.38
C ARG A 79 -2.88 5.99 -0.24
N ARG A 80 -3.97 5.77 -0.95
CA ARG A 80 -5.14 6.65 -0.90
C ARG A 80 -5.88 6.45 0.43
N ASP A 81 -6.17 7.56 1.11
CA ASP A 81 -7.14 7.60 2.21
C ASP A 81 -8.49 8.05 1.64
N PRO A 82 -9.54 7.22 1.66
CA PRO A 82 -10.87 7.58 1.17
C PRO A 82 -11.45 8.87 1.79
N ARG A 83 -11.03 9.28 2.99
CA ARG A 83 -11.50 10.49 3.68
C ARG A 83 -10.90 11.77 3.12
N ILE A 84 -9.76 11.70 2.44
CA ILE A 84 -9.08 12.87 1.89
C ILE A 84 -9.55 13.07 0.46
N LYS A 85 -10.41 14.08 0.27
CA LYS A 85 -10.97 14.41 -1.06
C LYS A 85 -10.33 15.65 -1.70
N LYS A 86 -9.79 16.56 -0.90
CA LYS A 86 -9.26 17.85 -1.37
C LYS A 86 -7.83 17.68 -1.92
N ALA A 87 -7.57 18.16 -3.13
CA ALA A 87 -6.26 18.06 -3.79
C ALA A 87 -5.12 18.66 -2.96
N LYS A 88 -5.34 19.80 -2.29
CA LYS A 88 -4.37 20.42 -1.38
C LYS A 88 -3.96 19.44 -0.27
N LYS A 89 -4.94 18.81 0.39
CA LYS A 89 -4.69 17.85 1.46
C LYS A 89 -3.99 16.59 0.96
N VAL A 90 -4.35 16.10 -0.23
CA VAL A 90 -3.64 14.96 -0.86
C VAL A 90 -2.14 15.27 -0.98
N ARG A 91 -1.81 16.47 -1.48
CA ARG A 91 -0.42 16.90 -1.62
C ARG A 91 0.29 16.99 -0.26
N GLU A 92 -0.31 17.63 0.73
CA GLU A 92 0.23 17.76 2.09
C GLU A 92 0.46 16.37 2.73
N THR A 93 -0.48 15.44 2.52
CA THR A 93 -0.36 14.06 2.99
C THR A 93 0.82 13.34 2.32
N ILE A 94 0.97 13.44 1.00
CA ILE A 94 2.10 12.82 0.31
C ILE A 94 3.42 13.43 0.77
N GLU A 95 3.50 14.76 0.93
CA GLU A 95 4.70 15.44 1.44
C GLU A 95 5.07 14.93 2.85
N SER A 96 4.11 14.91 3.77
CA SER A 96 4.33 14.42 5.14
C SER A 96 4.76 12.95 5.18
N ARG A 97 4.22 12.11 4.30
CA ARG A 97 4.62 10.70 4.24
C ARG A 97 6.02 10.50 3.66
N LEU A 98 6.44 11.35 2.72
CA LEU A 98 7.83 11.37 2.25
C LEU A 98 8.79 11.81 3.37
N ASP A 99 8.38 12.77 4.21
CA ASP A 99 9.15 13.15 5.41
C ASP A 99 9.30 11.97 6.37
N LEU A 100 8.21 11.24 6.63
CA LEU A 100 8.25 10.03 7.46
C LEU A 100 9.14 8.95 6.84
N TRP A 101 9.08 8.74 5.53
CA TRP A 101 9.94 7.75 4.87
C TRP A 101 11.42 8.05 5.08
N GLU A 102 11.81 9.32 4.94
CA GLU A 102 13.20 9.78 5.12
C GLU A 102 13.68 9.71 6.57
N GLN A 103 12.78 9.67 7.57
CA GLN A 103 13.12 9.43 8.98
C GLN A 103 13.56 7.98 9.27
N GLY A 104 13.60 7.12 8.24
CA GLY A 104 14.06 5.73 8.37
C GLY A 104 13.04 4.86 9.11
N GLU A 105 13.53 3.97 9.98
CA GLU A 105 12.71 2.91 10.59
C GLU A 105 11.52 3.45 11.40
N LYS A 106 11.73 4.49 12.22
CA LYS A 106 10.66 5.07 13.06
C LYS A 106 9.53 5.64 12.20
N GLY A 107 9.87 6.30 11.11
CA GLY A 107 8.88 6.86 10.21
C GLY A 107 8.18 5.78 9.37
N ARG A 108 8.90 4.72 8.96
CA ARG A 108 8.28 3.54 8.30
C ARG A 108 7.26 2.84 9.18
N GLU A 109 7.54 2.62 10.46
CA GLU A 109 6.56 2.03 11.38
C GLU A 109 5.32 2.94 11.52
N THR A 110 5.52 4.26 11.58
CA THR A 110 4.41 5.23 11.60
C THR A 110 3.55 5.13 10.33
N LEU A 111 4.18 5.03 9.17
CA LEU A 111 3.50 4.83 7.88
C LEU A 111 2.71 3.52 7.83
N LEU A 112 3.27 2.42 8.34
CA LEU A 112 2.59 1.13 8.41
C LEU A 112 1.36 1.18 9.33
N GLN A 113 1.45 1.89 10.45
CA GLN A 113 0.32 2.09 11.34
C GLN A 113 -0.78 2.92 10.67
N GLU A 114 -0.41 3.98 9.94
CA GLU A 114 -1.36 4.77 9.16
C GLU A 114 -2.04 3.91 8.09
N ALA A 115 -1.26 3.16 7.31
CA ALA A 115 -1.75 2.27 6.26
C ALA A 115 -2.70 1.19 6.83
N THR A 116 -2.39 0.66 8.02
CA THR A 116 -3.26 -0.29 8.75
C THR A 116 -4.59 0.34 9.15
N LYS A 117 -4.58 1.61 9.58
CA LYS A 117 -5.82 2.35 9.90
C LYS A 117 -6.66 2.61 8.64
N ILE A 118 -6.02 2.98 7.53
CA ILE A 118 -6.69 3.19 6.24
C ILE A 118 -7.31 1.88 5.73
N SER A 119 -6.53 0.79 5.74
CA SER A 119 -6.97 -0.55 5.35
C SER A 119 -8.21 -1.01 6.11
N ARG A 120 -8.19 -0.92 7.45
CA ARG A 120 -9.35 -1.28 8.29
C ARG A 120 -10.61 -0.49 7.94
N ARG A 121 -10.46 0.80 7.64
CA ARG A 121 -11.58 1.68 7.24
C ARG A 121 -12.10 1.33 5.84
N ALA A 122 -11.20 1.02 4.90
CA ALA A 122 -11.59 0.60 3.55
C ALA A 122 -12.38 -0.72 3.60
N HIS A 123 -11.90 -1.69 4.39
CA HIS A 123 -12.55 -2.97 4.60
C HIS A 123 -13.96 -2.84 5.21
N SER A 124 -14.12 -1.98 6.22
CA SER A 124 -15.44 -1.75 6.81
C SER A 124 -16.39 -1.05 5.84
N SER A 125 -15.90 -0.12 5.02
CA SER A 125 -16.72 0.52 3.98
C SER A 125 -17.13 -0.44 2.86
N SER A 126 -16.25 -1.38 2.47
CA SER A 126 -16.56 -2.40 1.45
C SER A 126 -17.69 -3.31 1.90
N ARG A 127 -17.57 -3.87 3.12
CA ARG A 127 -18.62 -4.74 3.70
C ARG A 127 -19.97 -4.04 3.79
N ARG A 128 -19.98 -2.75 4.16
CA ARG A 128 -21.22 -1.98 4.21
C ARG A 128 -21.84 -1.81 2.82
N GLY A 129 -21.03 -1.48 1.81
CA GLY A 129 -21.50 -1.37 0.43
C GLY A 129 -22.05 -2.68 -0.13
N GLU A 130 -21.41 -3.81 0.18
CA GLU A 130 -21.90 -5.14 -0.20
C GLU A 130 -23.26 -5.47 0.43
N SER A 131 -23.42 -5.21 1.73
CA SER A 131 -24.71 -5.40 2.42
C SER A 131 -25.82 -4.51 1.85
N GLU A 132 -25.54 -3.22 1.62
CA GLU A 132 -26.51 -2.29 1.04
C GLU A 132 -26.88 -2.67 -0.40
N SER A 133 -25.91 -3.14 -1.20
CA SER A 133 -26.15 -3.60 -2.57
C SER A 133 -26.98 -4.88 -2.62
N ARG A 134 -26.72 -5.81 -1.70
CA ARG A 134 -27.48 -7.05 -1.55
C ARG A 134 -28.92 -6.76 -1.14
N SER A 135 -29.12 -5.87 -0.17
CA SER A 135 -30.46 -5.44 0.27
C SER A 135 -31.25 -4.82 -0.89
N LYS A 136 -30.64 -3.91 -1.67
CA LYS A 136 -31.29 -3.30 -2.83
C LYS A 136 -31.64 -4.32 -3.91
N ARG A 137 -30.78 -5.32 -4.14
CA ARG A 137 -31.06 -6.39 -5.09
C ARG A 137 -32.23 -7.26 -4.63
N GLU A 138 -32.28 -7.62 -3.35
CA GLU A 138 -33.38 -8.38 -2.76
C GLU A 138 -34.70 -7.58 -2.80
N GLU A 139 -34.67 -6.26 -2.59
CA GLU A 139 -35.85 -5.39 -2.77
C GLU A 139 -36.33 -5.32 -4.22
N LEU A 140 -35.41 -5.20 -5.20
CA LEU A 140 -35.74 -5.20 -6.62
C LEU A 140 -36.30 -6.54 -7.10
N GLU A 141 -35.74 -7.66 -6.63
CA GLU A 141 -36.21 -9.01 -6.94
C GLU A 141 -37.62 -9.25 -6.37
N LYS A 142 -37.91 -8.76 -5.15
CA LYS A 142 -39.26 -8.79 -4.56
C LYS A 142 -40.25 -7.90 -5.32
N ALA A 143 -39.86 -6.69 -5.71
CA ALA A 143 -40.71 -5.78 -6.47
C ALA A 143 -41.04 -6.31 -7.89
N ALA A 144 -40.14 -7.10 -8.47
CA ALA A 144 -40.32 -7.75 -9.77
C ALA A 144 -41.13 -9.06 -9.71
N GLY A 145 -41.54 -9.53 -8.52
CA GLY A 145 -42.30 -10.77 -8.35
C GLY A 145 -41.52 -12.05 -8.70
N LEU A 146 -40.18 -11.99 -8.71
CA LEU A 146 -39.34 -13.16 -8.97
C LEU A 146 -39.30 -14.08 -7.75
N PRO A 147 -39.43 -15.42 -7.92
CA PRO A 147 -39.33 -16.35 -6.81
C PRO A 147 -37.93 -16.29 -6.19
N GLU A 148 -37.84 -16.25 -4.85
CA GLU A 148 -36.55 -16.27 -4.15
C GLU A 148 -35.78 -17.52 -4.55
N ILE A 149 -34.65 -17.34 -5.23
CA ILE A 149 -33.74 -18.42 -5.58
C ILE A 149 -33.10 -18.88 -4.27
N ARG A 150 -33.62 -19.98 -3.71
CA ARG A 150 -32.98 -20.69 -2.59
C ARG A 150 -31.56 -21.07 -3.00
N LYS A 151 -30.58 -20.47 -2.33
CA LYS A 151 -29.19 -20.87 -2.46
C LYS A 151 -29.03 -22.24 -1.81
N PHE A 152 -28.70 -23.24 -2.62
CA PHE A 152 -28.25 -24.56 -2.16
C PHE A 152 -26.83 -24.50 -1.63
#